data_AF-C5XMI1-F1
#
_entry.id   AF-C5XMI1-F1
#
_cell.length_a   1.000
_cell.length_b   1.000
_cell.length_c   1.000
_cell.angle_alpha   90.00
_cell.angle_beta   90.00
_cell.angle_gamma   90.00
#
_symmetry.space_group_name_H-M   'P 1'
#
loop_
_entity.id
_entity.type
_entity.pdbx_description
1 polymer ?
#
loop_
_entity_poly.entity_id
_entity_poly.type
_entity_poly.pdbx_seq_one_letter_code
_entity_poly.pdbx_strand_id
1 'polypeptide(L)'
;MSEGARNTRRFLGASSSGAGAGAGGSGSSSASYRSGGIGAAARRATNDVNTGILDENVLALVFRSLNFDPKALCTVSCVSRRLRAVAERVLWRELCISRAPRMVASLTGAAPGRVVGGWPALAKLLLFCCGAAAAAAAVRGHFTGVSRFSKTSGRSFLSRRCRGDLLYVSDPCEHAVPGADDDVGAYRGVFRGFMRSRTRACLVGRQAPLETRVRCPYCGARVWSMVAAGMAPRSACRRLGAYEGRLEYYVCVSGHLHGNCWLARLTSSDGDHDGDDSEDDDDDDASTEGGSDGGPVAP
;
A
#
# COMPACT_ATOMS: atom_id res chain seq x y z
N MET A 1 7.47 21.55 -39.88
CA MET A 1 7.61 22.97 -39.54
C MET A 1 6.25 23.39 -39.01
N SER A 2 6.02 23.70 -37.73
CA SER A 2 6.81 24.52 -36.83
C SER A 2 6.81 24.02 -35.39
N GLU A 3 7.87 24.43 -34.71
CA GLU A 3 8.22 24.22 -33.31
C GLU A 3 7.29 24.96 -32.33
N GLY A 4 7.21 24.46 -31.10
CA GLY A 4 6.44 25.06 -30.01
C GLY A 4 7.01 24.71 -28.64
N ALA A 5 8.15 25.32 -28.33
CA ALA A 5 8.74 25.67 -27.03
C ALA A 5 8.46 24.82 -25.77
N ARG A 6 9.51 24.14 -25.31
CA ARG A 6 9.66 23.60 -23.94
C ARG A 6 10.23 24.68 -23.02
N ASN A 7 9.56 24.98 -21.91
CA ASN A 7 10.02 25.96 -20.92
C ASN A 7 10.76 25.26 -19.77
N THR A 8 12.09 25.37 -19.73
CA THR A 8 12.96 24.92 -18.64
C THR A 8 13.27 26.09 -17.69
N ARG A 9 12.76 26.04 -16.47
CA ARG A 9 13.18 26.97 -15.40
C ARG A 9 14.49 26.47 -14.77
N ARG A 10 15.56 27.23 -14.99
CA ARG A 10 16.82 27.20 -14.23
C ARG A 10 16.56 27.76 -12.83
N PHE A 11 17.03 27.06 -11.80
CA PHE A 11 17.23 27.66 -10.47
C PHE A 11 18.73 27.81 -10.22
N LEU A 12 19.12 29.05 -9.97
CA LEU A 12 20.47 29.49 -9.62
C LEU A 12 20.78 29.08 -8.18
N GLY A 13 21.99 28.57 -7.95
CA GLY A 13 22.53 28.27 -6.64
C GLY A 13 22.96 29.53 -5.88
N ALA A 14 22.87 29.46 -4.56
CA ALA A 14 23.52 30.39 -3.65
C ALA A 14 24.48 29.60 -2.75
N SER A 15 25.77 29.85 -2.95
CA SER A 15 26.85 29.41 -2.07
C SER A 15 26.88 30.29 -0.82
N SER A 16 27.09 29.69 0.35
CA SER A 16 27.62 30.42 1.52
C SER A 16 28.80 29.65 2.10
N SER A 17 29.96 30.28 2.01
CA SER A 17 31.22 29.88 2.62
C SER A 17 31.32 30.50 4.01
N GLY A 18 31.55 29.68 5.03
CA GLY A 18 31.94 30.12 6.36
C GLY A 18 33.21 29.38 6.78
N ALA A 19 34.33 30.08 6.80
CA ALA A 19 35.61 29.63 7.34
C ALA A 19 35.75 30.11 8.79
N GLY A 20 36.21 29.22 9.67
CA GLY A 20 36.58 29.53 11.05
C GLY A 20 37.63 28.53 11.52
N ALA A 21 38.85 29.01 11.72
CA ALA A 21 40.01 28.26 12.17
C ALA A 21 40.09 28.18 13.70
N GLY A 22 40.76 27.15 14.22
CA GLY A 22 41.16 27.05 15.64
C GLY A 22 41.97 25.78 15.89
N ALA A 23 43.26 25.95 16.16
CA ALA A 23 44.27 24.90 16.32
C ALA A 23 44.61 24.60 17.79
N GLY A 24 45.24 23.44 18.01
CA GLY A 24 45.93 23.02 19.25
C GLY A 24 45.48 21.62 19.69
N GLY A 25 46.32 20.62 20.00
CA GLY A 25 47.77 20.49 20.07
C GLY A 25 48.12 19.25 20.93
N SER A 26 49.09 18.45 20.47
CA SER A 26 50.07 17.67 21.26
C SER A 26 49.77 16.29 21.87
N GLY A 27 50.74 15.37 21.69
CA GLY A 27 51.06 14.21 22.55
C GLY A 27 50.85 12.83 21.90
N SER A 28 51.87 12.20 21.27
CA SER A 28 52.77 11.16 21.84
C SER A 28 52.00 9.93 22.36
N SER A 29 52.22 8.67 21.95
CA SER A 29 53.51 7.96 21.83
C SER A 29 53.32 6.59 21.15
N SER A 30 54.43 6.11 20.59
CA SER A 30 54.65 4.82 19.94
C SER A 30 54.69 3.63 20.92
N ALA A 31 54.10 2.50 20.54
CA ALA A 31 54.54 1.18 21.00
C ALA A 31 54.30 0.13 19.91
N SER A 32 55.41 -0.36 19.37
CA SER A 32 55.49 -1.44 18.41
C SER A 32 55.32 -2.79 19.11
N TYR A 33 54.45 -3.65 18.59
CA TYR A 33 54.62 -5.09 18.74
C TYR A 33 54.62 -5.72 17.36
N ARG A 34 55.76 -6.30 16.99
CA ARG A 34 55.91 -7.17 15.83
C ARG A 34 55.36 -8.54 16.22
N SER A 35 54.50 -9.12 15.39
CA SER A 35 54.44 -10.57 15.25
C SER A 35 54.36 -10.90 13.77
N GLY A 36 55.37 -11.62 13.29
CA GLY A 36 55.52 -12.03 11.91
C GLY A 36 54.51 -13.10 11.50
N GLY A 37 54.30 -13.23 10.19
CA GLY A 37 53.41 -14.25 9.64
C GLY A 37 53.12 -14.07 8.16
N ILE A 38 54.18 -14.13 7.35
CA ILE A 38 54.27 -14.71 6.01
C ILE A 38 53.01 -14.67 5.12
N GLY A 39 53.16 -13.93 4.03
CA GLY A 39 52.23 -13.80 2.92
C GLY A 39 51.61 -15.11 2.44
N ALA A 40 50.29 -15.15 2.52
CA ALA A 40 49.47 -15.72 1.47
C ALA A 40 48.42 -14.65 1.15
N ALA A 41 48.76 -13.82 0.17
CA ALA A 41 47.85 -12.90 -0.46
C ALA A 41 46.74 -13.72 -1.13
N ALA A 42 45.74 -14.14 -0.36
CA ALA A 42 44.40 -14.30 -0.87
C ALA A 42 43.87 -12.90 -1.17
N ARG A 43 44.48 -12.27 -2.20
CA ARG A 43 43.76 -11.35 -3.06
C ARG A 43 42.60 -12.19 -3.58
N ARG A 44 41.50 -12.17 -2.83
CA ARG A 44 40.20 -12.40 -3.41
C ARG A 44 40.15 -11.35 -4.49
N ALA A 45 40.44 -11.77 -5.71
CA ALA A 45 40.11 -11.03 -6.89
C ALA A 45 38.59 -10.85 -6.80
N THR A 46 38.17 -9.81 -6.09
CA THR A 46 36.90 -9.15 -6.32
C THR A 46 37.06 -8.64 -7.73
N ASN A 47 36.69 -9.52 -8.66
CA ASN A 47 36.62 -9.26 -10.07
C ASN A 47 35.88 -7.93 -10.20
N ASP A 48 36.65 -6.88 -10.46
CA ASP A 48 36.20 -5.49 -10.44
C ASP A 48 35.49 -5.16 -11.77
N VAL A 49 34.69 -6.12 -12.23
CA VAL A 49 33.93 -6.05 -13.49
C VAL A 49 32.61 -5.30 -13.30
N ASN A 50 32.42 -4.66 -12.13
CA ASN A 50 31.21 -3.92 -11.76
C ASN A 50 31.51 -2.59 -11.05
N THR A 51 32.64 -1.95 -11.36
CA THR A 51 32.83 -0.49 -11.14
C THR A 51 32.13 0.37 -12.19
N GLY A 52 31.30 -0.23 -13.05
CA GLY A 52 30.34 0.51 -13.86
C GLY A 52 29.43 1.39 -13.00
N ILE A 53 29.07 2.56 -13.53
CA ILE A 53 28.25 3.58 -12.86
C ILE A 53 27.09 2.93 -12.13
N LEU A 54 27.13 3.00 -10.80
CA LEU A 54 26.00 2.69 -9.93
C LEU A 54 25.65 3.89 -9.07
N ASP A 55 25.61 5.05 -9.70
CA ASP A 55 25.01 6.24 -9.11
C ASP A 55 23.49 6.05 -9.12
N GLU A 56 22.89 6.00 -7.93
CA GLU A 56 21.45 5.83 -7.74
C GLU A 56 20.65 6.95 -8.41
N ASN A 57 21.20 8.16 -8.49
CA ASN A 57 20.56 9.31 -9.15
C ASN A 57 20.57 9.14 -10.67
N VAL A 58 21.68 8.66 -11.24
CA VAL A 58 21.75 8.36 -12.68
C VAL A 58 20.77 7.25 -13.03
N LEU A 59 20.71 6.18 -12.22
CA LEU A 59 19.71 5.12 -12.41
C LEU A 59 18.28 5.65 -12.31
N ALA A 60 17.97 6.50 -11.32
CA ALA A 60 16.66 7.12 -11.21
C ALA A 60 16.32 7.99 -12.43
N LEU A 61 17.29 8.71 -13.01
CA LEU A 61 17.11 9.48 -14.24
C LEU A 61 16.85 8.59 -15.46
N VAL A 62 17.59 7.50 -15.60
CA VAL A 62 17.36 6.50 -16.67
C VAL A 62 15.95 5.93 -16.54
N PHE A 63 15.55 5.47 -15.36
CA PHE A 63 14.21 4.91 -15.15
C PHE A 63 13.09 5.95 -15.29
N ARG A 64 13.35 7.22 -14.98
CA ARG A 64 12.42 8.31 -15.29
C ARG A 64 12.19 8.46 -16.79
N SER A 65 13.25 8.33 -17.61
CA SER A 65 13.12 8.33 -19.08
C SER A 65 12.31 7.15 -19.62
N LEU A 66 12.32 6.02 -18.91
CA LEU A 66 11.51 4.83 -19.18
C LEU A 66 10.10 4.89 -18.56
N ASN A 67 9.67 6.07 -18.05
CA ASN A 67 8.41 6.24 -17.34
C ASN A 67 8.20 5.25 -16.18
N PHE A 68 9.31 4.87 -15.53
CA PHE A 68 9.35 3.82 -14.51
C PHE A 68 8.59 2.56 -14.93
N ASP A 69 8.87 2.04 -16.14
CA ASP A 69 8.25 0.82 -16.64
C ASP A 69 8.43 -0.35 -15.64
N PRO A 70 7.34 -0.94 -15.10
CA PRO A 70 7.43 -1.99 -14.10
C PRO A 70 8.18 -3.23 -14.59
N LYS A 71 8.08 -3.57 -15.89
CA LYS A 71 8.78 -4.73 -16.45
C LYS A 71 10.28 -4.49 -16.45
N ALA A 72 10.73 -3.31 -16.86
CA ALA A 72 12.13 -2.92 -16.78
C ALA A 72 12.68 -2.95 -15.33
N LEU A 73 11.89 -2.50 -14.34
CA LEU A 73 12.29 -2.57 -12.92
C LEU A 73 12.42 -4.02 -12.44
N CYS A 74 11.52 -4.91 -12.84
CA CYS A 74 11.63 -6.34 -12.54
C CYS A 74 12.89 -6.93 -13.17
N THR A 75 13.12 -6.67 -14.46
CA THR A 75 14.30 -7.17 -15.18
C THR A 75 15.59 -6.70 -14.53
N VAL A 76 15.74 -5.42 -14.22
CA VAL A 76 16.98 -4.89 -13.61
C VAL A 76 17.23 -5.48 -12.23
N SER A 77 16.17 -5.75 -11.46
CA SER A 77 16.24 -6.37 -10.13
C SER A 77 16.71 -7.84 -10.19
N CYS A 78 16.63 -8.47 -11.36
CA CYS A 78 17.11 -9.83 -11.60
C CYS A 78 18.57 -9.88 -12.10
N VAL A 79 19.12 -8.77 -12.59
CA VAL A 79 20.48 -8.73 -13.16
C VAL A 79 21.57 -8.89 -12.09
N SER A 80 21.44 -8.21 -10.95
CA SER A 80 22.42 -8.33 -9.86
C SER A 80 21.82 -8.03 -8.49
N ARG A 81 22.46 -8.54 -7.43
CA ARG A 81 22.10 -8.22 -6.04
C ARG A 81 22.21 -6.72 -5.74
N ARG A 82 23.18 -6.05 -6.37
CA ARG A 82 23.43 -4.61 -6.19
C ARG A 82 22.30 -3.78 -6.81
N LEU A 83 21.87 -4.12 -8.03
CA LEU A 83 20.73 -3.48 -8.71
C LEU A 83 19.41 -3.75 -7.99
N ARG A 84 19.20 -4.97 -7.48
CA ARG A 84 18.05 -5.30 -6.63
C ARG A 84 17.99 -4.40 -5.40
N ALA A 85 19.11 -4.23 -4.70
CA ALA A 85 19.18 -3.37 -3.52
C ALA A 85 18.91 -1.89 -3.84
N VAL A 86 19.31 -1.40 -5.01
CA VAL A 86 18.96 -0.03 -5.47
C VAL A 86 17.48 0.04 -5.84
N ALA A 87 16.92 -0.97 -6.51
CA ALA A 87 15.51 -1.00 -6.85
C ALA A 87 14.61 -0.95 -5.61
N GLU A 88 14.90 -1.78 -4.61
CA GLU A 88 14.19 -1.86 -3.32
C GLU A 88 14.24 -0.57 -2.51
N ARG A 89 15.38 0.14 -2.54
CA ARG A 89 15.55 1.40 -1.80
C ARG A 89 15.04 2.63 -2.53
N VAL A 90 15.22 2.71 -3.85
CA VAL A 90 15.04 3.94 -4.64
C VAL A 90 13.99 3.77 -5.74
N LEU A 91 14.17 2.81 -6.66
CA LEU A 91 13.39 2.82 -7.91
C LEU A 91 11.91 2.55 -7.68
N TRP A 92 11.55 1.61 -6.80
CA TRP A 92 10.13 1.35 -6.48
C TRP A 92 9.47 2.54 -5.78
N ARG A 93 10.22 3.30 -4.98
CA ARG A 93 9.74 4.54 -4.37
C ARG A 93 9.45 5.59 -5.42
N GLU A 94 10.40 5.85 -6.31
CA GLU A 94 10.25 6.84 -7.38
C GLU A 94 9.10 6.49 -8.32
N LEU A 95 8.94 5.20 -8.64
CA LEU A 95 7.77 4.70 -9.38
C LEU A 95 6.46 5.05 -8.65
N CYS A 96 6.35 4.74 -7.35
CA CYS A 96 5.13 5.02 -6.59
C CYS A 96 4.81 6.52 -6.56
N ILE A 97 5.82 7.36 -6.34
CA ILE A 97 5.69 8.82 -6.34
C ILE A 97 5.22 9.32 -7.70
N SER A 98 5.79 8.80 -8.79
CA SER A 98 5.41 9.14 -10.16
C SER A 98 3.96 8.75 -10.48
N ARG A 99 3.50 7.58 -10.03
CA ARG A 99 2.16 7.05 -10.35
C ARG A 99 1.04 7.64 -9.48
N ALA A 100 1.29 7.93 -8.21
CA ALA A 100 0.25 8.33 -7.27
C ALA A 100 0.75 9.39 -6.25
N PRO A 101 1.22 10.57 -6.70
CA PRO A 101 1.95 11.52 -5.85
C PRO A 101 1.16 11.97 -4.63
N ARG A 102 -0.12 12.32 -4.80
CA ARG A 102 -1.00 12.77 -3.70
C ARG A 102 -1.28 11.67 -2.68
N MET A 103 -1.42 10.43 -3.15
CA MET A 103 -1.63 9.28 -2.28
C MET A 103 -0.36 8.98 -1.49
N VAL A 104 0.78 8.88 -2.17
CA VAL A 104 2.07 8.61 -1.53
C VAL A 104 2.39 9.68 -0.48
N ALA A 105 2.25 10.97 -0.81
CA ALA A 105 2.46 12.06 0.14
C ALA A 105 1.57 11.92 1.40
N SER A 106 0.31 11.52 1.22
CA SER A 106 -0.62 11.28 2.33
C SER A 106 -0.23 10.06 3.17
N LEU A 107 0.24 8.98 2.53
CA LEU A 107 0.67 7.75 3.20
C LEU A 107 1.97 7.92 3.99
N THR A 108 2.92 8.71 3.47
CA THR A 108 4.22 8.93 4.12
C THR A 108 4.18 9.97 5.22
N GLY A 109 3.24 10.93 5.21
CA GLY A 109 3.10 11.95 6.27
C GLY A 109 4.40 12.71 6.56
N ALA A 110 4.55 13.22 7.80
CA ALA A 110 5.72 13.99 8.26
C ALA A 110 6.92 13.12 8.69
N ALA A 111 6.79 11.79 8.68
CA ALA A 111 7.87 10.87 9.02
C ALA A 111 8.41 10.24 7.72
N PRO A 112 9.61 10.65 7.26
CA PRO A 112 10.14 10.14 6.00
C PRO A 112 10.42 8.64 6.10
N GLY A 113 9.74 7.87 5.25
CA GLY A 113 10.36 6.67 4.67
C GLY A 113 9.83 5.30 5.07
N ARG A 114 8.74 5.14 5.84
CA ARG A 114 8.22 3.80 6.15
C ARG A 114 6.77 3.60 5.70
N VAL A 115 6.57 3.43 4.39
CA VAL A 115 5.36 2.79 3.87
C VAL A 115 5.30 1.39 4.48
N VAL A 116 4.25 1.11 5.26
CA VAL A 116 4.09 -0.18 5.94
C VAL A 116 3.92 -1.27 4.86
N GLY A 117 4.77 -2.30 4.90
CA GLY A 117 4.86 -3.31 3.83
C GLY A 117 5.87 -2.99 2.72
N GLY A 118 6.47 -1.79 2.73
CA GLY A 118 7.55 -1.39 1.82
C GLY A 118 7.10 -0.87 0.46
N TRP A 119 8.00 -0.17 -0.24
CA TRP A 119 7.77 0.36 -1.58
C TRP A 119 7.43 -0.69 -2.64
N PRO A 120 8.06 -1.89 -2.65
CA PRO A 120 7.68 -2.94 -3.60
C PRO A 120 6.23 -3.39 -3.46
N ALA A 121 5.72 -3.51 -2.23
CA ALA A 121 4.33 -3.91 -2.00
C ALA A 121 3.35 -2.82 -2.46
N LEU A 122 3.67 -1.55 -2.21
CA LEU A 122 2.87 -0.43 -2.72
C LEU A 122 2.90 -0.35 -4.25
N ALA A 123 4.06 -0.58 -4.87
CA ALA A 123 4.18 -0.63 -6.33
C ALA A 123 3.33 -1.76 -6.91
N LYS A 124 3.41 -2.97 -6.33
CA LYS A 124 2.58 -4.10 -6.72
C LYS A 124 1.09 -3.77 -6.53
N LEU A 125 0.72 -3.15 -5.42
CA LEU A 125 -0.65 -2.69 -5.17
C LEU A 125 -1.12 -1.68 -6.21
N LEU A 126 -0.28 -0.74 -6.63
CA LEU A 126 -0.67 0.24 -7.66
C LEU A 126 -0.89 -0.40 -9.03
N LEU A 127 -0.12 -1.44 -9.36
CA LEU A 127 0.05 -1.92 -10.73
C LEU A 127 -0.55 -3.31 -10.99
N PHE A 128 -0.97 -4.04 -9.96
CA PHE A 128 -1.36 -5.44 -10.09
C PHE A 128 -2.75 -5.70 -9.52
N CYS A 129 -3.63 -6.23 -10.38
CA CYS A 129 -4.88 -6.85 -9.96
C CYS A 129 -4.56 -8.28 -9.48
N CYS A 130 -5.02 -8.65 -8.29
CA CYS A 130 -4.82 -10.01 -7.76
C CYS A 130 -5.76 -11.06 -8.39
N GLY A 131 -6.73 -10.63 -9.20
CA GLY A 131 -7.78 -11.49 -9.73
C GLY A 131 -8.79 -11.90 -8.65
N ALA A 132 -9.47 -13.00 -8.88
CA ALA A 132 -10.52 -13.54 -8.02
C ALA A 132 -10.37 -15.06 -7.90
N ALA A 133 -10.04 -15.54 -6.70
CA ALA A 133 -9.90 -16.97 -6.44
C ALA A 133 -11.24 -17.66 -6.11
N ALA A 134 -12.23 -16.90 -5.64
CA ALA A 134 -13.52 -17.41 -5.15
C ALA A 134 -14.57 -17.62 -6.26
N ALA A 135 -14.25 -17.33 -7.53
CA ALA A 135 -15.17 -17.56 -8.65
C ALA A 135 -15.05 -19.00 -9.18
N ALA A 136 -16.16 -19.56 -9.69
CA ALA A 136 -16.22 -20.90 -10.29
C ALA A 136 -15.18 -21.11 -11.41
N ALA A 137 -14.78 -20.03 -12.08
CA ALA A 137 -13.56 -19.96 -12.88
C ALA A 137 -12.60 -18.94 -12.24
N ALA A 138 -11.53 -19.42 -11.62
CA ALA A 138 -10.55 -18.57 -10.96
C ALA A 138 -9.94 -17.55 -11.96
N VAL A 139 -10.12 -16.27 -11.69
CA VAL A 139 -9.56 -15.19 -12.51
C VAL A 139 -8.10 -14.98 -12.13
N ARG A 140 -7.21 -15.09 -13.11
CA ARG A 140 -5.77 -14.86 -12.90
C ARG A 140 -5.47 -13.38 -12.72
N GLY A 141 -4.56 -13.06 -11.80
CA GLY A 141 -4.06 -11.70 -11.63
C GLY A 141 -3.24 -11.21 -12.83
N HIS A 142 -3.25 -9.90 -13.06
CA HIS A 142 -2.57 -9.27 -14.20
C HIS A 142 -2.11 -7.83 -13.86
N PHE A 143 -1.27 -7.27 -14.73
CA PHE A 143 -0.91 -5.86 -14.64
C PHE A 143 -2.07 -4.98 -15.09
N THR A 144 -2.37 -3.96 -14.30
CA THR A 144 -3.35 -2.91 -14.62
C THR A 144 -2.62 -1.72 -15.24
N GLY A 145 -3.14 -1.15 -16.32
CA GLY A 145 -2.52 0.01 -16.98
C GLY A 145 -2.53 1.26 -16.09
N VAL A 146 -3.72 1.69 -15.68
CA VAL A 146 -3.93 2.77 -14.72
C VAL A 146 -4.95 2.31 -13.70
N SER A 147 -4.75 2.62 -12.43
CA SER A 147 -5.75 2.42 -11.40
C SER A 147 -5.85 3.65 -10.53
N ARG A 148 -7.07 4.15 -10.39
CA ARG A 148 -7.37 5.32 -9.60
C ARG A 148 -7.67 4.88 -8.19
N PHE A 149 -6.96 5.47 -7.23
CA PHE A 149 -7.20 5.24 -5.81
C PHE A 149 -7.85 6.47 -5.20
N SER A 150 -8.98 6.28 -4.53
CA SER A 150 -9.76 7.37 -3.96
C SER A 150 -9.93 7.24 -2.44
N LYS A 151 -9.79 8.37 -1.75
CA LYS A 151 -10.16 8.54 -0.33
C LYS A 151 -11.67 8.44 -0.13
N THR A 152 -12.45 8.98 -1.06
CA THR A 152 -13.92 8.99 -0.95
C THR A 152 -14.46 7.58 -1.06
N SER A 153 -13.95 6.81 -2.04
CA SER A 153 -14.26 5.38 -2.15
C SER A 153 -13.86 4.64 -0.86
N GLY A 154 -12.66 4.89 -0.34
CA GLY A 154 -12.21 4.24 0.89
C GLY A 154 -13.04 4.58 2.14
N ARG A 155 -13.66 5.77 2.23
CA ARG A 155 -14.59 6.09 3.33
C ARG A 155 -15.80 5.16 3.36
N SER A 156 -16.28 4.72 2.19
CA SER A 156 -17.41 3.77 2.09
C SER A 156 -17.07 2.37 2.61
N PHE A 157 -15.79 2.04 2.80
CA PHE A 157 -15.33 0.76 3.38
C PHE A 157 -15.12 0.81 4.89
N LEU A 158 -15.36 1.96 5.53
CA LEU A 158 -15.13 2.13 6.96
C LEU A 158 -16.46 2.14 7.71
N SER A 159 -16.58 1.27 8.72
CA SER A 159 -17.70 1.34 9.66
C SER A 159 -17.73 2.68 10.39
N ARG A 160 -18.89 3.05 10.96
CA ARG A 160 -19.08 4.33 11.68
C ARG A 160 -17.97 4.58 12.71
N ARG A 161 -17.59 3.56 13.49
CA ARG A 161 -16.54 3.64 14.52
C ARG A 161 -15.13 3.91 13.95
N CYS A 162 -14.91 3.60 12.67
CA CYS A 162 -13.62 3.72 11.99
C CYS A 162 -13.53 4.92 11.02
N ARG A 163 -14.57 5.76 10.91
CA ARG A 163 -14.68 6.81 9.87
C ARG A 163 -13.54 7.83 9.78
N GLY A 164 -12.74 8.02 10.83
CA GLY A 164 -11.57 8.92 10.76
C GLY A 164 -10.25 8.22 10.43
N ASP A 165 -10.27 6.92 10.16
CA ASP A 165 -9.15 6.28 9.49
C ASP A 165 -9.10 6.74 8.03
N LEU A 166 -7.89 6.75 7.45
CA LEU A 166 -7.72 7.10 6.03
C LEU A 166 -7.39 5.83 5.24
N LEU A 167 -8.32 5.45 4.37
CA LEU A 167 -8.20 4.35 3.45
C LEU A 167 -8.32 4.87 2.02
N TYR A 168 -7.43 4.42 1.15
CA TYR A 168 -7.56 4.57 -0.29
C TYR A 168 -8.01 3.26 -0.89
N VAL A 169 -9.01 3.28 -1.77
CA VAL A 169 -9.49 2.09 -2.51
C VAL A 169 -9.48 2.38 -4.00
N SER A 170 -9.10 1.38 -4.79
CA SER A 170 -9.13 1.44 -6.23
C SER A 170 -10.53 1.28 -6.78
N ASP A 171 -10.78 1.79 -7.98
CA ASP A 171 -11.90 1.27 -8.78
C ASP A 171 -11.69 -0.26 -9.02
N PRO A 172 -12.77 -1.06 -9.10
CA PRO A 172 -12.66 -2.48 -9.39
C PRO A 172 -12.07 -2.71 -10.78
N CYS A 173 -11.23 -3.73 -10.90
CA CYS A 173 -10.90 -4.32 -12.19
C CYS A 173 -11.97 -5.35 -12.52
N GLU A 174 -12.72 -5.12 -13.60
CA GLU A 174 -13.83 -5.97 -13.99
C GLU A 174 -13.33 -7.20 -14.74
N HIS A 175 -13.94 -8.35 -14.43
CA HIS A 175 -13.58 -9.64 -14.99
C HIS A 175 -14.84 -10.43 -15.33
N ALA A 176 -15.00 -10.72 -16.62
CA ALA A 176 -15.97 -11.68 -17.08
C ALA A 176 -15.60 -13.08 -16.59
N VAL A 177 -16.53 -13.75 -15.93
CA VAL A 177 -16.36 -15.12 -15.45
C VAL A 177 -17.10 -16.05 -16.40
N PRO A 178 -16.40 -16.93 -17.15
CA PRO A 178 -17.04 -17.84 -18.08
C PRO A 178 -18.10 -18.72 -17.38
N GLY A 179 -19.32 -18.71 -17.91
CA GLY A 179 -20.44 -19.49 -17.38
C GLY A 179 -21.09 -18.92 -16.12
N ALA A 180 -20.69 -17.73 -15.66
CA ALA A 180 -21.40 -17.00 -14.62
C ALA A 180 -22.26 -15.89 -15.23
N ASP A 181 -23.36 -15.59 -14.55
CA ASP A 181 -24.25 -14.50 -14.93
C ASP A 181 -23.72 -13.11 -14.52
N ASP A 182 -22.78 -13.04 -13.59
CA ASP A 182 -22.31 -11.79 -13.00
C ASP A 182 -20.79 -11.61 -13.23
N ASP A 183 -20.40 -10.39 -13.58
CA ASP A 183 -18.99 -10.01 -13.63
C ASP A 183 -18.43 -9.83 -12.22
N VAL A 184 -17.14 -10.15 -12.06
CA VAL A 184 -16.44 -10.01 -10.78
C VAL A 184 -15.52 -8.80 -10.82
N GLY A 185 -15.72 -7.88 -9.88
CA GLY A 185 -14.85 -6.73 -9.66
C GLY A 185 -13.77 -7.06 -8.62
N ALA A 186 -12.50 -7.03 -9.01
CA ALA A 186 -11.36 -7.16 -8.11
C ALA A 186 -10.81 -5.77 -7.73
N TYR A 187 -10.83 -5.43 -6.45
CA TYR A 187 -10.39 -4.12 -5.95
C TYR A 187 -9.35 -4.26 -4.85
N ARG A 188 -8.66 -3.15 -4.60
CA ARG A 188 -7.53 -3.11 -3.65
C ARG A 188 -7.39 -1.75 -3.02
N GLY A 189 -6.66 -1.68 -1.91
CA GLY A 189 -6.56 -0.44 -1.16
C GLY A 189 -5.45 -0.43 -0.14
N VAL A 190 -5.20 0.74 0.42
CA VAL A 190 -4.14 0.92 1.42
C VAL A 190 -4.55 1.93 2.48
N PHE A 191 -4.42 1.52 3.73
CA PHE A 191 -4.60 2.36 4.89
C PHE A 191 -3.37 3.25 5.12
N ARG A 192 -3.60 4.50 5.51
CA ARG A 192 -2.58 5.32 6.15
C ARG A 192 -2.48 4.90 7.61
N GLY A 193 -1.31 4.45 8.04
CA GLY A 193 -1.01 4.22 9.45
C GLY A 193 -1.87 3.14 10.12
N PHE A 194 -2.17 2.04 9.41
CA PHE A 194 -3.06 0.96 9.89
C PHE A 194 -2.75 0.46 11.31
N MET A 195 -1.47 0.40 11.70
CA MET A 195 -1.06 -0.02 13.04
C MET A 195 -1.65 0.82 14.18
N ARG A 196 -1.94 2.09 13.91
CA ARG A 196 -2.50 3.06 14.87
C ARG A 196 -3.96 3.40 14.56
N SER A 197 -4.60 2.66 13.66
CA SER A 197 -5.93 2.98 13.15
C SER A 197 -7.02 2.38 14.04
N ARG A 198 -8.20 3.00 14.02
CA ARG A 198 -9.38 2.50 14.74
C ARG A 198 -9.87 1.18 14.17
N THR A 199 -9.76 0.97 12.86
CA THR A 199 -10.06 -0.31 12.21
C THR A 199 -9.26 -1.45 12.84
N ARG A 200 -7.94 -1.27 13.04
CA ARG A 200 -7.13 -2.29 13.71
C ARG A 200 -7.55 -2.48 15.17
N ALA A 201 -7.81 -1.39 15.90
CA ALA A 201 -8.26 -1.48 17.28
C ALA A 201 -9.57 -2.28 17.40
N CYS A 202 -10.53 -2.05 16.49
CA CYS A 202 -11.78 -2.81 16.42
C CYS A 202 -11.56 -4.30 16.10
N LEU A 203 -10.70 -4.63 15.12
CA LEU A 203 -10.37 -6.02 14.78
C LEU A 203 -9.80 -6.77 15.99
N VAL A 204 -8.87 -6.13 16.71
CA VAL A 204 -8.24 -6.72 17.91
C VAL A 204 -9.24 -6.81 19.06
N GLY A 205 -10.02 -5.75 19.31
CA GLY A 205 -11.02 -5.73 20.39
C GLY A 205 -12.12 -6.77 20.20
N ARG A 206 -12.48 -7.08 18.94
CA ARG A 206 -13.42 -8.15 18.58
C ARG A 206 -12.79 -9.54 18.57
N GLN A 207 -11.50 -9.65 18.88
CA GLN A 207 -10.74 -10.90 18.79
C GLN A 207 -10.85 -11.57 17.41
N ALA A 208 -10.96 -10.76 16.35
CA ALA A 208 -11.13 -11.27 14.99
C ALA A 208 -9.94 -12.15 14.59
N PRO A 209 -10.16 -13.40 14.16
CA PRO A 209 -9.07 -14.29 13.79
C PRO A 209 -8.40 -13.83 12.49
N LEU A 210 -7.09 -14.06 12.41
CA LEU A 210 -6.37 -13.93 11.14
C LEU A 210 -6.63 -15.18 10.28
N GLU A 211 -6.82 -14.96 8.99
CA GLU A 211 -7.00 -16.02 8.01
C GLU A 211 -5.76 -16.92 7.92
N THR A 212 -6.00 -18.23 7.98
CA THR A 212 -4.95 -19.24 7.93
C THR A 212 -4.47 -19.49 6.50
N ARG A 213 -5.43 -19.55 5.55
CA ARG A 213 -5.19 -19.90 4.15
C ARG A 213 -4.99 -18.70 3.23
N VAL A 214 -5.49 -17.53 3.62
CA VAL A 214 -5.38 -16.31 2.81
C VAL A 214 -4.17 -15.48 3.26
N ARG A 215 -3.45 -14.94 2.27
CA ARG A 215 -2.32 -14.02 2.45
C ARG A 215 -2.51 -12.82 1.57
N CYS A 216 -1.99 -11.68 2.01
CA CYS A 216 -2.01 -10.46 1.23
C CYS A 216 -1.26 -10.68 -0.09
N PRO A 217 -1.90 -10.46 -1.26
CA PRO A 217 -1.25 -10.67 -2.55
C PRO A 217 -0.11 -9.68 -2.81
N TYR A 218 -0.04 -8.58 -2.06
CA TYR A 218 0.93 -7.51 -2.26
C TYR A 218 2.20 -7.67 -1.42
N CYS A 219 2.06 -8.00 -0.13
CA CYS A 219 3.19 -8.13 0.79
C CYS A 219 3.35 -9.52 1.43
N GLY A 220 2.45 -10.47 1.15
CA GLY A 220 2.49 -11.82 1.72
C GLY A 220 2.10 -11.91 3.20
N ALA A 221 1.71 -10.80 3.83
CA ALA A 221 1.38 -10.78 5.25
C ALA A 221 0.02 -11.45 5.54
N ARG A 222 -0.19 -11.85 6.81
CA ARG A 222 -1.48 -12.37 7.30
C ARG A 222 -2.57 -11.32 7.20
N VAL A 223 -3.81 -11.78 6.99
CA VAL A 223 -4.98 -10.92 6.77
C VAL A 223 -6.13 -11.25 7.71
N TRP A 224 -6.95 -10.25 8.01
CA TRP A 224 -8.29 -10.44 8.58
C TRP A 224 -9.33 -10.43 7.46
N SER A 225 -10.35 -11.28 7.55
CA SER A 225 -11.58 -11.09 6.79
C SER A 225 -12.43 -10.01 7.44
N MET A 226 -12.72 -8.95 6.70
CA MET A 226 -13.49 -7.81 7.22
C MET A 226 -14.97 -8.13 7.30
N VAL A 227 -15.45 -9.04 6.44
CA VAL A 227 -16.82 -9.57 6.48
C VAL A 227 -16.99 -10.47 7.70
N ALA A 228 -16.11 -11.45 7.92
CA ALA A 228 -16.19 -12.36 9.06
C ALA A 228 -16.02 -11.63 10.41
N ALA A 229 -15.28 -10.51 10.44
CA ALA A 229 -15.13 -9.67 11.61
C ALA A 229 -16.35 -8.77 11.91
N GLY A 230 -17.40 -8.80 11.06
CA GLY A 230 -18.55 -7.88 11.17
C GLY A 230 -18.16 -6.42 10.98
N MET A 231 -17.15 -6.16 10.14
CA MET A 231 -16.60 -4.82 9.89
C MET A 231 -16.82 -4.33 8.46
N ALA A 232 -17.55 -5.10 7.64
CA ALA A 232 -17.96 -4.73 6.29
C ALA A 232 -19.26 -3.91 6.30
N PRO A 233 -19.21 -2.58 6.08
CA PRO A 233 -20.43 -1.79 5.99
C PRO A 233 -21.14 -2.00 4.64
N ARG A 234 -22.48 -1.90 4.62
CA ARG A 234 -23.28 -1.98 3.38
C ARG A 234 -22.88 -0.92 2.34
N SER A 235 -22.39 0.23 2.79
CA SER A 235 -21.87 1.29 1.93
C SER A 235 -20.72 0.83 1.01
N ALA A 236 -19.99 -0.23 1.37
CA ALA A 236 -18.94 -0.79 0.52
C ALA A 236 -19.52 -1.46 -0.72
N CYS A 237 -20.56 -2.30 -0.57
CA CYS A 237 -21.27 -2.92 -1.71
C CYS A 237 -21.83 -1.85 -2.65
N ARG A 238 -22.57 -0.88 -2.10
CA ARG A 238 -23.15 0.24 -2.87
C ARG A 238 -22.09 1.01 -3.64
N ARG A 239 -20.95 1.31 -3.01
CA ARG A 239 -19.85 2.05 -3.65
C ARG A 239 -19.24 1.29 -4.82
N LEU A 240 -19.25 -0.05 -4.79
CA LEU A 240 -18.71 -0.90 -5.83
C LEU A 240 -19.73 -1.26 -6.92
N GLY A 241 -21.01 -0.87 -6.76
CA GLY A 241 -22.07 -1.34 -7.65
C GLY A 241 -22.30 -2.85 -7.56
N ALA A 242 -22.03 -3.45 -6.40
CA ALA A 242 -22.15 -4.88 -6.17
C ALA A 242 -23.50 -5.23 -5.54
N TYR A 243 -23.98 -6.45 -5.79
CA TYR A 243 -25.14 -6.98 -5.08
C TYR A 243 -24.90 -6.96 -3.55
N GLU A 244 -25.96 -6.65 -2.80
CA GLU A 244 -25.87 -6.66 -1.34
C GLU A 244 -25.40 -8.03 -0.84
N GLY A 245 -24.48 -8.01 0.13
CA GLY A 245 -23.87 -9.23 0.68
C GLY A 245 -22.89 -9.95 -0.27
N ARG A 246 -22.77 -9.55 -1.54
CA ARG A 246 -21.81 -10.16 -2.49
C ARG A 246 -20.51 -9.38 -2.56
N LEU A 247 -19.80 -9.40 -1.45
CA LEU A 247 -18.58 -8.64 -1.19
C LEU A 247 -17.68 -9.47 -0.28
N GLU A 248 -16.43 -9.65 -0.67
CA GLU A 248 -15.38 -10.17 0.22
C GLU A 248 -14.19 -9.23 0.22
N TYR A 249 -13.69 -8.87 1.39
CA TYR A 249 -12.40 -8.19 1.47
C TYR A 249 -11.64 -8.48 2.74
N TYR A 250 -10.33 -8.35 2.59
CA TYR A 250 -9.34 -8.68 3.56
C TYR A 250 -8.42 -7.49 3.79
N VAL A 251 -8.00 -7.29 5.03
CA VAL A 251 -7.00 -6.28 5.39
C VAL A 251 -5.82 -6.97 6.04
N CYS A 252 -4.62 -6.73 5.53
CA CYS A 252 -3.41 -7.33 6.08
C CYS A 252 -2.84 -6.56 7.26
N VAL A 253 -1.96 -7.21 8.03
CA VAL A 253 -1.21 -6.55 9.13
C VAL A 253 -0.31 -5.40 8.66
N SER A 254 -0.13 -5.17 7.36
CA SER A 254 0.54 -3.98 6.83
C SER A 254 -0.44 -2.87 6.41
N GLY A 255 -1.75 -3.10 6.47
CA GLY A 255 -2.78 -2.15 6.05
C GLY A 255 -3.11 -2.19 4.57
N HIS A 256 -2.71 -3.22 3.82
CA HIS A 256 -3.20 -3.43 2.47
C HIS A 256 -4.57 -4.10 2.50
N LEU A 257 -5.47 -3.61 1.67
CA LEU A 257 -6.79 -4.15 1.40
C LEU A 257 -6.77 -4.85 0.04
N HIS A 258 -7.39 -6.02 -0.04
CA HIS A 258 -7.75 -6.66 -1.30
C HIS A 258 -9.11 -7.33 -1.16
N GLY A 259 -9.85 -7.42 -2.24
CA GLY A 259 -11.17 -8.03 -2.22
C GLY A 259 -11.77 -8.22 -3.60
N ASN A 260 -12.88 -8.94 -3.60
CA ASN A 260 -13.70 -9.21 -4.76
C ASN A 260 -15.15 -8.84 -4.46
N CYS A 261 -15.89 -8.49 -5.51
CA CYS A 261 -17.32 -8.21 -5.45
C CYS A 261 -17.99 -8.70 -6.72
N TRP A 262 -19.28 -9.02 -6.65
CA TRP A 262 -20.06 -9.44 -7.81
C TRP A 262 -20.90 -8.25 -8.25
N LEU A 263 -20.60 -7.76 -9.44
CA LEU A 263 -21.13 -6.53 -9.98
C LEU A 263 -22.58 -6.76 -10.42
N ALA A 264 -23.46 -5.83 -10.04
CA ALA A 264 -24.82 -5.85 -10.55
C ALA A 264 -24.80 -5.48 -12.04
N ARG A 265 -25.51 -6.25 -12.88
CA ARG A 265 -25.70 -5.84 -14.27
C ARG A 265 -26.47 -4.53 -14.29
N LEU A 266 -25.91 -3.53 -14.97
CA LEU A 266 -26.69 -2.37 -15.39
C LEU A 266 -27.65 -2.85 -16.48
N THR A 267 -28.80 -3.41 -16.10
CA THR A 267 -29.92 -3.48 -17.05
C THR A 267 -30.21 -2.05 -17.45
N SER A 268 -30.16 -1.73 -18.74
CA SER A 268 -30.59 -0.43 -19.27
C SER A 268 -32.08 -0.27 -18.97
N SER A 269 -32.39 0.22 -17.78
CA SER A 269 -33.72 0.60 -17.38
C SER A 269 -33.68 2.11 -17.26
N ASP A 270 -34.04 2.78 -18.34
CA ASP A 270 -34.64 4.10 -18.23
C ASP A 270 -35.84 3.96 -17.29
N GLY A 271 -35.67 4.44 -16.06
CA GLY A 271 -36.66 4.28 -14.99
C GLY A 271 -36.21 5.03 -13.76
N ASP A 272 -36.59 6.30 -13.72
CA ASP A 272 -36.47 7.17 -12.56
C ASP A 272 -37.00 6.47 -11.30
N HIS A 273 -36.19 6.42 -10.24
CA HIS A 273 -36.67 6.26 -8.88
C HIS A 273 -35.91 7.24 -8.00
N ASP A 274 -36.54 8.39 -7.77
CA ASP A 274 -36.27 9.26 -6.63
C ASP A 274 -36.55 8.48 -5.35
N GLY A 275 -35.49 7.93 -4.75
CA GLY A 275 -35.52 7.25 -3.46
C GLY A 275 -34.97 8.17 -2.38
N ASP A 276 -35.88 8.75 -1.62
CA ASP A 276 -35.71 9.59 -0.44
C ASP A 276 -34.60 9.09 0.52
N ASP A 277 -33.60 9.94 0.79
CA ASP A 277 -32.58 9.72 1.81
C ASP A 277 -33.23 9.89 3.20
N SER A 278 -33.83 8.83 3.73
CA SER A 278 -34.13 8.72 5.17
C SER A 278 -32.94 8.09 5.88
N GLU A 279 -32.20 8.92 6.62
CA GLU A 279 -31.15 8.52 7.55
C GLU A 279 -31.78 7.91 8.83
N ASP A 280 -32.30 6.69 8.76
CA ASP A 280 -32.67 5.91 9.95
C ASP A 280 -31.88 4.61 10.00
N ASP A 281 -30.72 4.64 10.65
CA ASP A 281 -29.99 3.45 11.12
C ASP A 281 -29.93 3.50 12.66
N ASP A 282 -31.06 3.15 13.29
CA ASP A 282 -31.09 2.63 14.65
C ASP A 282 -30.58 1.19 14.63
N ASP A 283 -29.31 0.98 14.98
CA ASP A 283 -28.82 -0.32 15.42
C ASP A 283 -28.60 -0.24 16.94
N ASP A 284 -29.57 -0.78 17.67
CA ASP A 284 -29.54 -1.02 19.10
C ASP A 284 -28.33 -1.87 19.51
N ASP A 285 -27.41 -1.27 20.25
CA ASP A 285 -26.39 -1.99 21.03
C ASP A 285 -27.10 -2.50 22.30
N ALA A 286 -27.63 -3.73 22.26
CA ALA A 286 -28.19 -4.41 23.42
C ALA A 286 -27.09 -4.64 24.48
N SER A 287 -26.97 -3.69 25.39
CA SER A 287 -26.21 -3.83 26.64
C SER A 287 -27.04 -4.69 27.59
N THR A 288 -26.57 -5.91 27.87
CA THR A 288 -27.15 -6.74 28.91
C THR A 288 -26.68 -6.22 30.26
N GLU A 289 -27.49 -5.38 30.90
CA GLU A 289 -27.33 -5.01 32.31
C GLU A 289 -27.97 -6.10 33.19
N GLY A 290 -27.15 -6.79 33.98
CA GLY A 290 -27.60 -7.59 35.11
C GLY A 290 -27.51 -6.76 36.39
N GLY A 291 -28.62 -6.14 36.78
CA GLY A 291 -28.78 -5.46 38.06
C GLY A 291 -30.12 -5.82 38.69
N SER A 292 -30.07 -6.63 39.76
CA SER A 292 -31.23 -6.88 40.62
C SER A 292 -31.06 -5.99 41.85
N ASP A 293 -31.91 -4.98 41.98
CA ASP A 293 -31.98 -4.08 43.12
C ASP A 293 -33.15 -4.51 44.03
N GLY A 294 -32.91 -4.52 45.33
CA GLY A 294 -33.85 -4.99 46.33
C GLY A 294 -33.56 -4.35 47.68
N GLY A 295 -34.29 -3.30 47.99
CA GLY A 295 -34.45 -2.75 49.34
C GLY A 295 -35.68 -1.83 49.39
N PRO A 296 -35.99 -1.21 50.54
CA PRO A 296 -36.01 -1.75 51.90
C PRO A 296 -37.38 -1.47 52.57
N VAL A 297 -37.75 -2.17 53.65
CA VAL A 297 -38.77 -1.68 54.60
C VAL A 297 -38.37 -2.06 56.02
N ALA A 298 -38.11 -1.04 56.85
CA ALA A 298 -38.10 -1.11 58.30
C ALA A 298 -39.49 -0.74 58.84
N PRO A 299 -39.81 -1.16 60.07
CA PRO A 299 -39.89 -0.16 61.14
C PRO A 299 -38.90 -0.39 62.28
#